data_AF-A0AAF0F7L5-F1
#
_entry.id   AF-A0AAF0F7L5-F1
#
_cell.length_a   1.000
_cell.length_b   1.000
_cell.length_c   1.000
_cell.angle_alpha   90.00
_cell.angle_beta   90.00
_cell.angle_gamma   90.00
#
_symmetry.space_group_name_H-M   'P 1'
#
loop_
_entity.id
_entity.type
_entity.pdbx_description
1 polymer ?
#
loop_
_entity_poly.entity_id
_entity_poly.type
_entity_poly.pdbx_seq_one_letter_code
_entity_poly.pdbx_strand_id
1 'polypeptide(L)'
;MAEAARRIQLPPRSEYRVELEANEALSVRFISEGSGNYGDAEVFGAPLIGGSQERWYTFGNEAKFAFSSWGGAELELVGTASTEYMADEPSPTYTYDTNLHLNLERARIRAREQLRSDKSLVQSLKDSDVSQNNDPPNYDDPKATFSSELYTAAGQGPRVMVVGSKCAGKTSLVKFLANYAMRSPALASIEEGTRNTKKTQIEKEEDLDDDDDDDDREETTNPAVPADGEELSEITGWWPMIVALDPSEGAVPMPGCLSAIPLRPTPINCLPSPSPALPYGVTPQTTGALPPTVSTAESVMPLVHWLGKQNVSENERHSRRVIDHLAYQVEKRMVKDARARMSGLLLDMPGVTTSDSRSRYSYIQYCIRAFKIDTVIVVGHEKLNLELTKLFSGNASQNPVQVVKVPKSGGVGELTDTGRGAGRNLSTKTT
;
A
#
# COMPACT_ATOMS: atom_id res chain seq x y z
N MET A 1 27.22 28.22 6.95
CA MET A 1 26.59 28.44 8.27
C MET A 1 25.66 27.27 8.49
N ALA A 2 25.74 26.57 9.63
CA ALA A 2 24.76 25.56 9.95
C ALA A 2 23.41 26.27 10.15
N GLU A 3 22.38 25.87 9.40
CA GLU A 3 21.04 26.41 9.57
C GLU A 3 20.52 26.07 10.97
N ALA A 4 19.89 27.05 11.63
CA ALA A 4 19.36 26.87 12.96
C ALA A 4 18.17 25.90 12.94
N ALA A 5 18.20 24.90 13.82
CA ALA A 5 17.07 24.00 14.02
C ALA A 5 15.88 24.78 14.61
N ARG A 6 14.69 24.59 14.03
CA ARG A 6 13.43 25.14 14.54
C ARG A 6 12.53 24.02 15.05
N ARG A 7 11.84 24.27 16.17
CA ARG A 7 10.90 23.32 16.76
C ARG A 7 9.47 23.74 16.51
N ILE A 8 8.61 22.77 16.23
CA ILE A 8 7.21 22.96 15.91
C ILE A 8 6.38 21.99 16.72
N GLN A 9 5.38 22.53 17.42
CA GLN A 9 4.38 21.73 18.11
C GLN A 9 3.20 21.48 17.17
N LEU A 10 2.92 20.21 16.91
CA LEU A 10 1.71 19.76 16.24
C LEU A 10 0.65 19.45 17.30
N PRO A 11 -0.52 20.13 17.26
CA PRO A 11 -1.68 19.73 18.04
C PRO A 11 -2.20 18.34 17.66
N PRO A 12 -2.99 17.69 18.53
CA PRO A 12 -3.70 16.47 18.17
C PRO A 12 -4.64 16.69 16.98
N ARG A 13 -4.66 15.74 16.04
CA ARG A 13 -5.50 15.76 14.82
C ARG A 13 -5.27 16.96 13.91
N SER A 14 -4.06 17.51 13.90
CA SER A 14 -3.66 18.56 12.97
C SER A 14 -2.77 18.01 11.84
N GLU A 15 -2.57 18.81 10.80
CA GLU A 15 -1.59 18.53 9.77
C GLU A 15 -0.71 19.77 9.52
N TYR A 16 0.60 19.57 9.47
CA TYR A 16 1.58 20.60 9.12
C TYR A 16 2.02 20.39 7.67
N ARG A 17 1.68 21.32 6.79
CA ARG A 17 1.88 21.20 5.34
C ARG A 17 3.18 21.87 4.94
N VAL A 18 3.94 21.19 4.08
CA VAL A 18 5.23 21.63 3.56
C VAL A 18 5.25 21.50 2.05
N GLU A 19 5.67 22.57 1.38
CA GLU A 19 6.01 22.56 -0.04
C GLU A 19 7.49 22.94 -0.21
N LEU A 20 8.24 22.06 -0.87
CA LEU A 20 9.63 22.28 -1.23
C LEU A 20 9.73 22.58 -2.71
N GLU A 21 10.58 23.53 -3.08
CA GLU A 21 11.00 23.80 -4.45
C GLU A 21 12.26 22.99 -4.84
N ALA A 22 12.74 23.13 -6.07
CA ALA A 22 13.79 22.28 -6.65
C ALA A 22 15.10 22.22 -5.86
N ASN A 23 15.49 23.32 -5.22
CA ASN A 23 16.75 23.45 -4.49
C ASN A 23 16.57 23.42 -2.96
N GLU A 24 15.36 23.11 -2.50
CA GLU A 24 15.02 23.09 -1.08
C GLU A 24 15.04 21.66 -0.55
N ALA A 25 15.54 21.54 0.66
CA ALA A 25 15.56 20.30 1.40
C ALA A 25 15.24 20.57 2.86
N LEU A 26 14.47 19.67 3.45
CA LEU A 26 14.03 19.75 4.83
C LEU A 26 14.40 18.45 5.54
N SER A 27 15.20 18.54 6.59
CA SER A 27 15.49 17.44 7.49
C SER A 27 14.61 17.56 8.72
N VAL A 28 13.87 16.50 9.05
CA VAL A 28 12.92 16.49 10.15
C VAL A 28 13.22 15.37 11.11
N ARG A 29 13.13 15.68 12.40
CA ARG A 29 13.28 14.74 13.51
C ARG A 29 12.03 14.79 14.39
N PHE A 30 11.51 13.62 14.74
CA PHE A 30 10.43 13.51 15.73
C PHE A 30 11.04 13.45 17.15
N ILE A 31 10.62 14.37 18.02
CA ILE A 31 11.07 14.43 19.41
C ILE A 31 10.10 13.59 20.27
N SER A 32 10.58 12.45 20.76
CA SER A 32 9.81 11.56 21.63
C SER A 32 9.95 11.90 23.12
N GLU A 33 10.98 12.66 23.52
CA GLU A 33 11.29 12.98 24.91
C GLU A 33 10.77 14.37 25.29
N GLY A 34 9.93 14.47 26.32
CA GLY A 34 9.53 15.75 26.93
C GLY A 34 8.06 16.14 26.74
N SER A 35 7.34 15.61 25.75
CA SER A 35 5.89 15.74 25.71
C SER A 35 5.29 14.68 26.64
N GLY A 36 4.69 15.06 27.76
CA GLY A 36 4.00 14.15 28.70
C GLY A 36 2.81 13.36 28.10
N ASN A 37 2.62 13.41 26.77
CA ASN A 37 1.63 12.69 25.99
C ASN A 37 2.34 11.67 25.08
N TYR A 38 1.71 10.52 24.85
CA TYR A 38 2.08 9.56 23.81
C TYR A 38 1.87 10.21 22.43
N GLY A 39 2.87 10.94 21.94
CA GLY A 39 2.81 11.66 20.68
C GLY A 39 3.16 10.77 19.49
N ASP A 40 2.65 11.13 18.32
CA ASP A 40 2.91 10.41 17.07
C ASP A 40 2.98 11.38 15.88
N ALA A 41 3.79 11.07 14.89
CA ALA A 41 3.85 11.84 13.65
C ALA A 41 3.98 10.89 12.46
N GLU A 42 3.28 11.20 11.38
CA GLU A 42 3.31 10.40 10.16
C GLU A 42 3.19 11.24 8.89
N VAL A 43 3.76 10.73 7.79
CA VAL A 43 3.64 11.30 6.45
C VAL A 43 2.99 10.26 5.55
N PHE A 44 1.80 10.57 5.02
CA PHE A 44 1.00 9.61 4.24
C PHE A 44 0.85 8.25 4.95
N GLY A 45 0.70 8.25 6.28
CA GLY A 45 0.60 7.05 7.11
C GLY A 45 1.91 6.30 7.38
N ALA A 46 3.05 6.77 6.90
CA ALA A 46 4.37 6.27 7.31
C ALA A 46 4.81 6.97 8.60
N PRO A 47 5.06 6.24 9.70
CA PRO A 47 5.40 6.86 10.98
C PRO A 47 6.82 7.42 10.98
N LEU A 48 6.98 8.58 11.63
CA LEU A 48 8.27 9.11 12.03
C LEU A 48 8.63 8.47 13.38
N ILE A 49 9.70 7.71 13.40
CA ILE A 49 10.14 6.98 14.59
C ILE A 49 11.15 7.83 15.34
N GLY A 50 10.80 8.20 16.57
CA GLY A 50 11.73 8.77 17.54
C GLY A 50 12.45 7.64 18.28
N GLY A 51 13.75 7.80 18.53
CA GLY A 51 14.55 6.80 19.24
C GLY A 51 15.80 7.42 19.87
N SER A 52 16.55 6.59 20.61
CA SER A 52 17.81 6.96 21.28
C SER A 52 18.92 7.37 20.30
N GLN A 53 18.83 6.94 19.05
CA GLN A 53 19.61 7.45 17.93
C GLN A 53 18.76 8.50 17.21
N GLU A 54 19.22 9.76 17.24
CA GLU A 54 18.55 10.90 16.62
C GLU A 54 18.34 10.70 15.10
N ARG A 55 17.20 10.11 14.71
CA ARG A 55 16.92 9.80 13.30
C ARG A 55 16.37 11.03 12.58
N TRP A 56 17.12 11.48 11.58
CA TRP A 56 16.71 12.55 10.67
C TRP A 56 16.10 11.98 9.40
N TYR A 57 14.91 12.47 9.05
CA TYR A 57 14.22 12.18 7.80
C TYR A 57 14.43 13.34 6.84
N THR A 58 15.08 13.09 5.71
CA THR A 58 15.37 14.12 4.71
C THR A 58 14.32 14.11 3.60
N PHE A 59 13.68 15.26 3.41
CA PHE A 59 12.70 15.56 2.37
C PHE A 59 13.34 16.53 1.36
N GLY A 60 13.04 16.39 0.08
CA GLY A 60 13.59 17.24 -0.99
C GLY A 60 12.98 16.88 -2.34
N ASN A 61 13.55 17.43 -3.42
CA ASN A 61 13.15 17.16 -4.80
C ASN A 61 11.71 17.59 -5.14
N GLU A 62 11.38 18.87 -4.94
CA GLU A 62 10.07 19.43 -5.29
C GLU A 62 8.89 18.71 -4.59
N ALA A 63 9.10 18.23 -3.36
CA ALA A 63 8.11 17.43 -2.66
C ALA A 63 7.05 18.30 -1.97
N LYS A 64 5.80 17.86 -2.07
CA LYS A 64 4.65 18.41 -1.34
C LYS A 64 4.07 17.33 -0.43
N PHE A 65 4.08 17.57 0.87
CA PHE A 65 3.66 16.59 1.86
C PHE A 65 3.14 17.27 3.13
N ALA A 66 2.54 16.48 4.01
CA ALA A 66 2.05 16.95 5.30
C ALA A 66 2.47 15.98 6.40
N PHE A 67 2.86 16.53 7.55
CA PHE A 67 3.02 15.77 8.79
C PHE A 67 1.70 15.77 9.53
N SER A 68 1.17 14.58 9.81
CA SER A 68 -0.07 14.36 10.52
C SER A 68 0.22 13.71 11.87
N SER A 69 -0.57 14.04 12.90
CA SER A 69 -0.46 13.51 14.26
C SER A 69 -1.84 13.24 14.87
N TRP A 70 -2.04 12.06 15.46
CA TRP A 70 -3.27 11.74 16.21
C TRP A 70 -3.24 12.30 17.63
N GLY A 71 -2.13 12.12 18.34
CA GLY A 71 -1.94 12.45 19.76
C GLY A 71 -1.24 13.79 20.02
N GLY A 72 -0.82 14.49 18.97
CA GLY A 72 0.09 15.63 19.03
C GLY A 72 1.54 15.19 18.92
N ALA A 73 2.41 16.08 18.44
CA ALA A 73 3.83 15.77 18.24
C ALA A 73 4.70 17.02 18.37
N GLU A 74 5.94 16.86 18.81
CA GLU A 74 6.96 17.90 18.67
C GLU A 74 7.94 17.48 17.58
N LEU A 75 8.09 18.32 16.55
CA LEU A 75 9.00 18.09 15.44
C LEU A 75 10.12 19.12 15.46
N GLU A 76 11.33 18.69 15.12
CA GLU A 76 12.47 19.56 14.87
C GLU A 76 12.85 19.53 13.41
N LEU A 77 12.95 20.71 12.82
CA LEU A 77 13.16 20.93 11.40
C LEU A 77 14.46 21.70 11.18
N VAL A 78 15.27 21.23 10.23
CA VAL A 78 16.48 21.89 9.74
C VAL A 78 16.37 21.96 8.22
N GLY A 79 16.58 23.13 7.62
CA GLY A 79 16.37 23.33 6.18
C GLY A 79 15.44 24.49 5.88
N THR A 80 15.34 24.81 4.60
CA THR A 80 14.42 25.80 4.05
C THR A 80 13.30 25.13 3.28
N ALA A 81 12.11 25.71 3.38
CA ALA A 81 10.93 25.33 2.62
C ALA A 81 10.25 26.60 2.13
N SER A 82 9.77 26.59 0.89
CA SER A 82 9.10 27.73 0.27
C SER A 82 7.80 28.07 0.98
N THR A 83 7.04 27.02 1.36
CA THR A 83 5.78 27.19 2.07
C THR A 83 5.71 26.18 3.21
N GLU A 84 5.50 26.66 4.42
CA GLU A 84 5.23 25.83 5.60
C GLU A 84 4.15 26.46 6.47
N TYR A 85 3.12 25.70 6.82
CA TYR A 85 2.00 26.21 7.63
C TYR A 85 1.21 25.08 8.30
N MET A 86 0.59 25.40 9.44
CA MET A 86 -0.41 24.54 10.06
C MET A 86 -1.72 24.66 9.28
N ALA A 87 -2.34 23.55 8.91
CA ALA A 87 -3.63 23.61 8.25
C ALA A 87 -4.74 24.05 9.22
N ASP A 88 -5.56 25.00 8.78
CA ASP A 88 -6.74 25.44 9.52
C ASP A 88 -7.93 24.46 9.37
N GLU A 89 -7.95 23.72 8.26
CA GLU A 89 -9.00 22.76 7.94
C GLU A 89 -8.70 21.37 8.53
N PRO A 90 -9.74 20.62 8.96
CA PRO A 90 -9.55 19.26 9.44
C PRO A 90 -9.05 18.38 8.30
N SER A 91 -7.95 17.66 8.55
CA SER A 91 -7.37 16.75 7.56
C SER A 91 -8.35 15.63 7.17
N PRO A 92 -8.51 15.33 5.87
CA PRO A 92 -9.26 14.16 5.41
C PRO A 92 -8.72 12.83 5.97
N THR A 93 -7.46 12.80 6.37
CA THR A 93 -6.78 11.65 6.98
C THR A 93 -7.56 11.10 8.18
N TYR A 94 -8.01 11.97 9.10
CA TYR A 94 -8.68 11.57 10.34
C TYR A 94 -10.15 11.19 10.17
N THR A 95 -10.71 11.36 8.98
CA THR A 95 -12.14 11.14 8.71
C THR A 95 -12.32 10.16 7.57
N TYR A 96 -12.15 10.60 6.33
CA TYR A 96 -12.43 9.79 5.15
C TYR A 96 -11.41 8.68 4.97
N ASP A 97 -10.11 8.99 5.05
CA ASP A 97 -9.07 8.03 4.71
C ASP A 97 -9.00 6.90 5.76
N THR A 98 -9.10 7.25 7.05
CA THR A 98 -9.15 6.26 8.13
C THR A 98 -10.41 5.40 8.07
N ASN A 99 -11.59 5.98 7.86
CA ASN A 99 -12.83 5.21 7.75
C ASN A 99 -12.80 4.26 6.54
N LEU A 100 -12.21 4.70 5.44
CA LEU A 100 -11.97 3.87 4.28
C LEU A 100 -11.04 2.70 4.63
N HIS A 101 -9.90 2.97 5.26
CA HIS A 101 -8.99 1.92 5.72
C HIS A 101 -9.72 0.89 6.60
N LEU A 102 -10.50 1.32 7.59
CA LEU A 102 -11.26 0.42 8.47
C LEU A 102 -12.30 -0.42 7.71
N ASN A 103 -12.89 0.11 6.64
CA ASN A 103 -13.80 -0.65 5.79
C ASN A 103 -13.04 -1.73 5.00
N LEU A 104 -11.91 -1.37 4.39
CA LEU A 104 -11.04 -2.30 3.67
C LEU A 104 -10.48 -3.37 4.60
N GLU A 105 -10.13 -3.00 5.83
CA GLU A 105 -9.67 -3.91 6.88
C GLU A 105 -10.69 -5.02 7.17
N ARG A 106 -11.98 -4.65 7.31
CA ARG A 106 -13.06 -5.62 7.49
C ARG A 106 -13.17 -6.57 6.30
N ALA A 107 -12.97 -6.08 5.07
CA ALA A 107 -12.96 -6.93 3.88
C ALA A 107 -11.78 -7.92 3.89
N ARG A 108 -10.59 -7.48 4.29
CA ARG A 108 -9.40 -8.35 4.44
C ARG A 108 -9.61 -9.44 5.49
N ILE A 109 -10.21 -9.10 6.63
CA ILE A 109 -10.53 -10.07 7.69
C ILE A 109 -11.52 -11.14 7.18
N ARG A 110 -12.54 -10.73 6.42
CA ARG A 110 -13.49 -11.68 5.79
C ARG A 110 -12.80 -12.58 4.76
N ALA A 111 -11.90 -12.03 3.95
CA ALA A 111 -11.13 -12.79 2.98
C ALA A 111 -10.25 -13.85 3.66
N ARG A 112 -9.55 -13.46 4.74
CA ARG A 112 -8.77 -14.38 5.57
C ARG A 112 -9.65 -15.49 6.14
N GLU A 113 -10.82 -15.15 6.67
CA GLU A 113 -11.75 -16.13 7.24
C GLU A 113 -12.22 -17.16 6.21
N GLN A 114 -12.51 -16.72 4.98
CA GLN A 114 -12.87 -17.63 3.89
C GLN A 114 -11.73 -18.62 3.57
N LEU A 115 -10.48 -18.14 3.51
CA LEU A 115 -9.30 -19.00 3.30
C LEU A 115 -9.06 -19.97 4.46
N ARG A 116 -9.42 -19.58 5.70
CA ARG A 116 -9.35 -20.44 6.88
C ARG A 116 -10.40 -21.55 6.84
N SER A 117 -11.63 -21.19 6.50
CA SER A 117 -12.75 -22.13 6.47
C SER A 117 -12.66 -23.12 5.31
N ASP A 118 -12.22 -22.67 4.13
CA ASP A 118 -12.24 -23.45 2.89
C ASP A 118 -10.85 -24.01 2.57
N LYS A 119 -10.54 -25.14 3.20
CA LYS A 119 -9.30 -25.88 2.94
C LYS A 119 -9.23 -26.43 1.51
N SER A 120 -10.38 -26.66 0.86
CA SER A 120 -10.43 -27.17 -0.50
C SER A 120 -9.93 -26.12 -1.50
N LEU A 121 -10.32 -24.86 -1.29
CA LEU A 121 -9.82 -23.72 -2.06
C LEU A 121 -8.31 -23.53 -1.88
N VAL A 122 -7.81 -23.62 -0.64
CA VAL A 122 -6.36 -23.49 -0.40
C VAL A 122 -5.59 -24.60 -1.13
N GLN A 123 -6.11 -25.83 -1.10
CA GLN A 123 -5.49 -26.94 -1.84
C GLN A 123 -5.53 -26.71 -3.35
N SER A 124 -6.66 -26.28 -3.91
CA SER A 124 -6.76 -26.00 -5.36
C SER A 124 -5.83 -24.88 -5.81
N LEU A 125 -5.62 -23.85 -4.99
CA LEU A 125 -4.68 -22.77 -5.27
C LEU A 125 -3.22 -23.25 -5.25
N LYS A 126 -2.87 -24.14 -4.31
CA LYS A 126 -1.54 -24.76 -4.25
C LYS A 126 -1.27 -25.61 -5.50
N ASP A 127 -2.26 -26.41 -5.91
CA ASP A 127 -2.15 -27.33 -7.05
C ASP A 127 -2.21 -26.62 -8.41
N SER A 128 -2.71 -25.38 -8.45
CA SER A 128 -2.78 -24.59 -9.69
C SER A 128 -1.38 -24.31 -10.26
N ASP A 129 -1.12 -24.74 -11.50
CA ASP A 129 0.11 -24.45 -12.22
C ASP A 129 0.08 -23.05 -12.85
N VAL A 130 0.84 -22.11 -12.28
CA VAL A 130 0.97 -20.72 -12.76
C VAL A 130 2.22 -20.50 -13.62
N SER A 131 3.06 -21.52 -13.80
CA SER A 131 4.32 -21.42 -14.54
C SER A 131 4.12 -21.25 -16.05
N GLN A 132 3.02 -21.79 -16.58
CA GLN A 132 2.70 -21.77 -18.00
C GLN A 132 2.51 -20.35 -18.52
N ASN A 133 3.25 -19.97 -19.56
CA ASN A 133 3.17 -18.64 -20.17
C ASN A 133 2.03 -18.58 -21.21
N ASN A 134 0.78 -18.61 -20.73
CA ASN A 134 -0.39 -18.49 -21.59
C ASN A 134 -0.64 -17.03 -21.97
N ASP A 135 -1.25 -16.83 -23.14
CA ASP A 135 -1.75 -15.53 -23.55
C ASP A 135 -2.88 -15.07 -22.60
N PRO A 136 -2.84 -13.82 -22.12
CA PRO A 136 -3.90 -13.32 -21.26
C PRO A 136 -5.20 -13.13 -22.07
N PRO A 137 -6.36 -13.33 -21.42
CA PRO A 137 -7.65 -13.09 -22.05
C PRO A 137 -7.81 -11.61 -22.40
N ASN A 138 -8.56 -11.34 -23.46
CA ASN A 138 -8.93 -9.98 -23.83
C ASN A 138 -10.17 -9.56 -23.01
N TYR A 139 -10.00 -8.59 -22.12
CA TYR A 139 -11.07 -8.12 -21.23
C TYR A 139 -12.10 -7.20 -21.91
N ASP A 140 -11.98 -6.94 -23.22
CA ASP A 140 -13.04 -6.29 -23.98
C ASP A 140 -14.25 -7.21 -24.20
N ASP A 141 -14.04 -8.53 -24.30
CA ASP A 141 -15.11 -9.53 -24.43
C ASP A 141 -15.59 -9.99 -23.03
N PRO A 142 -16.83 -9.67 -22.63
CA PRO A 142 -17.39 -10.11 -21.34
C PRO A 142 -17.45 -11.64 -21.17
N LYS A 143 -17.40 -12.40 -22.27
CA LYS A 143 -17.41 -13.87 -22.25
C LYS A 143 -16.02 -14.47 -22.04
N ALA A 144 -14.95 -13.73 -22.37
CA ALA A 144 -13.57 -14.17 -22.17
C ALA A 144 -13.11 -14.12 -20.71
N THR A 145 -13.88 -13.43 -19.84
CA THR A 145 -13.66 -13.30 -18.41
C THR A 145 -13.94 -14.60 -17.62
N PHE A 146 -14.29 -15.73 -18.24
CA PHE A 146 -14.71 -16.92 -17.48
C PHE A 146 -14.09 -18.25 -17.90
N SER A 147 -13.43 -18.35 -19.06
CA SER A 147 -12.99 -19.64 -19.59
C SER A 147 -11.56 -20.06 -19.21
N SER A 148 -10.76 -19.18 -18.58
CA SER A 148 -9.33 -19.41 -18.27
C SER A 148 -8.88 -18.74 -16.95
N GLU A 149 -9.82 -18.28 -16.11
CA GLU A 149 -9.45 -17.37 -15.04
C GLU A 149 -8.89 -18.08 -13.80
N LEU A 150 -7.62 -17.78 -13.49
CA LEU A 150 -6.96 -18.03 -12.20
C LEU A 150 -7.64 -17.30 -11.01
N TYR A 151 -8.63 -16.46 -11.31
CA TYR A 151 -9.35 -15.67 -10.33
C TYR A 151 -10.51 -16.47 -9.72
N THR A 152 -10.65 -16.35 -8.40
CA THR A 152 -11.82 -16.84 -7.66
C THR A 152 -12.14 -15.82 -6.59
N ALA A 153 -13.40 -15.41 -6.48
CA ALA A 153 -13.82 -14.36 -5.54
C ALA A 153 -13.61 -14.77 -4.07
N ALA A 154 -13.67 -16.06 -3.76
CA ALA A 154 -13.42 -16.57 -2.43
C ALA A 154 -11.96 -16.32 -1.99
N GLY A 155 -11.81 -15.81 -0.77
CA GLY A 155 -10.51 -15.52 -0.16
C GLY A 155 -9.77 -14.32 -0.74
N GLN A 156 -10.44 -13.47 -1.53
CA GLN A 156 -9.85 -12.26 -2.08
C GLN A 156 -10.07 -11.07 -1.15
N GLY A 157 -8.99 -10.36 -0.87
CA GLY A 157 -9.03 -9.06 -0.22
C GLY A 157 -9.64 -7.99 -1.13
N PRO A 158 -9.87 -6.78 -0.60
CA PRO A 158 -10.51 -5.71 -1.34
C PRO A 158 -9.65 -5.28 -2.55
N ARG A 159 -10.29 -5.10 -3.70
CA ARG A 159 -9.66 -4.67 -4.94
C ARG A 159 -10.12 -3.27 -5.29
N VAL A 160 -9.32 -2.29 -4.88
CA VAL A 160 -9.70 -0.88 -4.85
C VAL A 160 -9.05 -0.12 -5.99
N MET A 161 -9.81 0.72 -6.68
CA MET A 161 -9.31 1.64 -7.71
C MET A 161 -9.56 3.09 -7.32
N VAL A 162 -8.50 3.91 -7.34
CA VAL A 162 -8.57 5.34 -7.01
C VAL A 162 -8.57 6.16 -8.29
N VAL A 163 -9.63 6.95 -8.52
CA VAL A 163 -9.80 7.81 -9.69
C VAL A 163 -10.06 9.26 -9.28
N GLY A 164 -9.71 10.20 -10.16
CA GLY A 164 -9.87 11.64 -9.91
C GLY A 164 -9.10 12.46 -10.93
N SER A 165 -9.06 13.78 -10.75
CA SER A 165 -8.27 14.66 -11.62
C SER A 165 -6.75 14.46 -11.43
N LYS A 166 -5.95 15.08 -12.30
CA LYS A 166 -4.47 14.94 -12.31
C LYS A 166 -3.82 15.29 -10.97
N CYS A 167 -4.35 16.26 -10.22
CA CYS A 167 -3.83 16.71 -8.92
C CYS A 167 -4.88 16.57 -7.81
N ALA A 168 -5.57 15.42 -7.75
CA ALA A 168 -6.61 15.18 -6.73
C ALA A 168 -6.05 14.59 -5.41
N GLY A 169 -4.79 14.12 -5.38
CA GLY A 169 -4.22 13.42 -4.22
C GLY A 169 -4.39 11.89 -4.26
N LYS A 170 -4.59 11.31 -5.45
CA LYS A 170 -4.82 9.87 -5.67
C LYS A 170 -3.67 9.02 -5.11
N THR A 171 -2.45 9.29 -5.55
CA THR A 171 -1.23 8.61 -5.10
C THR A 171 -1.00 8.76 -3.60
N SER A 172 -1.25 9.94 -3.03
CA SER A 172 -1.18 10.18 -1.58
C SER A 172 -2.16 9.29 -0.80
N LEU A 173 -3.40 9.15 -1.28
CA LEU A 173 -4.40 8.27 -0.68
C LEU A 173 -4.01 6.80 -0.81
N VAL A 174 -3.50 6.36 -1.97
CA VAL A 174 -3.02 4.98 -2.16
C VAL A 174 -1.91 4.65 -1.17
N LYS A 175 -0.94 5.56 -0.98
CA LYS A 175 0.13 5.39 0.00
C LYS A 175 -0.36 5.34 1.43
N PHE A 176 -1.31 6.22 1.80
CA PHE A 176 -1.93 6.18 3.11
C PHE A 176 -2.58 4.82 3.39
N LEU A 177 -3.40 4.32 2.47
CA LEU A 177 -4.08 3.04 2.61
C LEU A 177 -3.11 1.85 2.64
N ALA A 178 -2.05 1.91 1.84
CA ALA A 178 -0.97 0.92 1.83
C ALA A 178 -0.23 0.88 3.18
N ASN A 179 0.17 2.04 3.69
CA ASN A 179 0.90 2.15 4.96
C ASN A 179 0.08 1.69 6.15
N TYR A 180 -1.19 2.10 6.23
CA TYR A 180 -2.09 1.63 7.28
C TYR A 180 -2.38 0.13 7.16
N ALA A 181 -2.46 -0.41 5.93
CA ALA A 181 -2.61 -1.85 5.73
C ALA A 181 -1.39 -2.62 6.28
N MET A 182 -0.17 -2.21 5.94
CA MET A 182 1.07 -2.85 6.42
C MET A 182 1.27 -2.74 7.93
N ARG A 183 0.79 -1.65 8.53
CA ARG A 183 0.86 -1.39 9.98
C ARG A 183 -0.33 -1.95 10.77
N SER A 184 -1.29 -2.59 10.11
CA SER A 184 -2.45 -3.15 10.83
C SER A 184 -1.99 -4.14 11.91
N PRO A 185 -2.59 -4.11 13.11
CA PRO A 185 -2.30 -5.08 14.15
C PRO A 185 -2.90 -6.47 13.84
N ALA A 186 -3.66 -6.63 12.76
CA ALA A 186 -4.30 -7.90 12.42
C ALA A 186 -3.25 -8.98 12.06
N LEU A 187 -3.46 -10.18 12.60
CA LEU A 187 -2.68 -11.37 12.24
C LEU A 187 -3.06 -11.86 10.84
N ALA A 188 -2.13 -11.75 9.90
CA ALA A 188 -2.35 -12.13 8.51
C ALA A 188 -1.84 -13.55 8.21
N SER A 189 -2.26 -14.53 9.01
CA SER A 189 -1.98 -15.96 8.87
C SER A 189 -3.24 -16.77 8.56
N ILE A 190 -3.13 -17.76 7.67
CA ILE A 190 -4.22 -18.68 7.33
C ILE A 190 -4.21 -19.90 8.27
N GLU A 191 -3.03 -20.32 8.69
CA GLU A 191 -2.91 -21.35 9.71
C GLU A 191 -3.40 -20.75 11.04
N GLU A 192 -4.33 -21.43 11.71
CA GLU A 192 -4.68 -21.06 13.07
C GLU A 192 -3.43 -21.10 13.93
N GLY A 193 -3.34 -20.21 14.91
CA GLY A 193 -2.31 -20.25 15.94
C GLY A 193 -2.35 -21.60 16.63
N THR A 194 -1.58 -22.55 16.09
CA THR A 194 -1.43 -23.92 16.59
C THR A 194 -0.89 -23.91 18.03
N ARG A 195 -0.43 -22.73 18.47
CA ARG A 195 -0.04 -22.36 19.82
C ARG A 195 -1.17 -22.50 20.85
N ASN A 196 -2.41 -22.05 20.57
CA ASN A 196 -3.48 -22.16 21.57
C ASN A 196 -3.92 -23.62 21.74
N THR A 197 -4.09 -24.36 20.66
CA THR A 197 -4.46 -25.78 20.72
C THR A 197 -3.37 -26.64 21.35
N LYS A 198 -2.08 -26.35 21.09
CA LYS A 198 -0.96 -27.01 21.77
C LYS A 198 -0.83 -26.61 23.25
N LYS A 199 -0.97 -25.32 23.61
CA LYS A 199 -1.00 -24.89 25.03
C LYS A 199 -2.13 -25.56 25.79
N THR A 200 -3.34 -25.58 25.24
CA THR A 200 -4.50 -26.22 25.88
C THR A 200 -4.42 -27.75 25.88
N GLN A 201 -3.57 -28.37 25.05
CA GLN A 201 -3.28 -29.81 25.10
C GLN A 201 -2.22 -30.13 26.16
N ILE A 202 -1.16 -29.31 26.26
CA ILE A 202 -0.11 -29.44 27.28
C ILE A 202 -0.70 -29.21 28.68
N GLU A 203 -1.53 -28.17 28.86
CA GLU A 203 -2.25 -27.92 30.12
C GLU A 203 -3.26 -29.02 30.49
N LYS A 204 -3.69 -29.85 29.53
CA LYS A 204 -4.59 -30.99 29.79
C LYS A 204 -3.85 -32.30 30.06
N GLU A 205 -2.63 -32.45 29.57
CA GLU A 205 -1.77 -33.60 29.87
C GLU A 205 -1.14 -33.45 31.26
N GLU A 206 -0.81 -32.22 31.69
CA GLU A 206 -0.31 -31.95 33.06
C GLU A 206 -1.37 -32.16 34.17
N ASP A 207 -2.68 -32.13 33.85
CA ASP A 207 -3.78 -32.36 34.80
C ASP A 207 -4.19 -33.85 34.92
N LEU A 208 -3.50 -34.78 34.23
CA LEU A 208 -3.86 -36.21 34.18
C LEU A 208 -2.80 -37.18 34.75
N ASP A 209 -1.65 -36.69 35.20
CA ASP A 209 -0.52 -37.52 35.68
C ASP A 209 -0.29 -37.40 37.21
N ASP A 210 -1.36 -37.33 38.00
CA ASP A 210 -1.30 -37.21 39.47
C ASP A 210 -1.90 -38.42 40.20
N ASP A 211 -1.70 -39.64 39.66
CA ASP A 211 -1.98 -40.90 40.38
C ASP A 211 -0.85 -41.93 40.18
N ASP A 212 -0.13 -42.16 41.29
CA ASP A 212 0.57 -43.37 41.75
C ASP A 212 1.99 -43.77 41.24
N ASP A 213 2.84 -43.93 42.28
CA ASP A 213 3.90 -44.92 42.53
C ASP A 213 5.40 -44.58 42.32
N ASP A 214 6.09 -44.58 43.47
CA ASP A 214 7.54 -44.69 43.70
C ASP A 214 8.18 -45.90 42.99
N ASP A 215 9.33 -45.71 42.31
CA ASP A 215 10.62 -46.38 42.59
C ASP A 215 11.68 -46.15 41.48
N ASP A 216 12.90 -45.85 41.91
CA ASP A 216 14.22 -46.06 41.29
C ASP A 216 14.41 -45.92 39.75
N ARG A 217 15.21 -44.91 39.33
CA ARG A 217 16.50 -45.11 38.59
C ARG A 217 17.15 -43.82 38.03
N GLU A 218 18.43 -43.69 38.39
CA GLU A 218 19.58 -43.11 37.66
C GLU A 218 19.52 -41.67 37.11
N GLU A 219 20.26 -40.80 37.81
CA GLU A 219 20.89 -39.59 37.27
C GLU A 219 21.64 -39.90 35.96
N THR A 220 21.02 -39.56 34.83
CA THR A 220 21.77 -39.19 33.63
C THR A 220 21.65 -37.69 33.45
N THR A 221 22.65 -36.98 33.97
CA THR A 221 22.85 -35.55 33.74
C THR A 221 23.17 -35.33 32.26
N ASN A 222 22.16 -35.25 31.41
CA ASN A 222 22.28 -34.52 30.15
C ASN A 222 22.11 -33.03 30.50
N PRO A 223 23.10 -32.17 30.26
CA PRO A 223 22.89 -30.75 30.41
C PRO A 223 21.82 -30.36 29.38
N ALA A 224 20.65 -29.96 29.87
CA ALA A 224 19.64 -29.30 29.06
C ALA A 224 20.33 -28.14 28.35
N VAL A 225 20.55 -28.29 27.05
CA VAL A 225 20.85 -27.17 26.16
C VAL A 225 19.68 -26.20 26.37
N PRO A 226 19.92 -24.95 26.81
CA PRO A 226 18.84 -23.97 26.84
C PRO A 226 18.34 -23.89 25.40
N ALA A 227 17.04 -24.11 25.18
CA ALA A 227 16.42 -23.90 23.88
C ALA A 227 16.43 -22.40 23.61
N ASP A 228 17.60 -21.88 23.22
CA ASP A 228 17.81 -20.53 22.72
C ASP A 228 17.16 -20.44 21.35
N GLY A 229 15.87 -20.17 21.39
CA GLY A 229 15.03 -19.90 20.25
C GLY A 229 13.76 -19.27 20.77
N GLU A 230 13.84 -18.01 21.20
CA GLU A 230 12.63 -17.19 21.36
C GLU A 230 11.83 -17.31 20.06
N GLU A 231 10.72 -18.05 20.09
CA GLU A 231 9.88 -18.25 18.91
C GLU A 231 9.35 -16.88 18.47
N LEU A 232 9.85 -16.39 17.34
CA LEU A 232 9.48 -15.08 16.79
C LEU A 232 7.94 -14.92 16.74
N SER A 233 7.46 -13.74 17.14
CA SER A 233 6.04 -13.39 17.07
C SER A 233 5.53 -13.46 15.63
N GLU A 234 4.29 -13.94 15.43
CA GLU A 234 3.67 -13.94 14.10
C GLU A 234 3.61 -12.53 13.51
N ILE A 235 3.95 -12.41 12.21
CA ILE A 235 4.04 -11.12 11.54
C ILE A 235 2.63 -10.55 11.28
N THR A 236 2.30 -9.43 11.93
CA THR A 236 1.04 -8.69 11.73
C THR A 236 1.03 -7.86 10.44
N GLY A 237 -0.14 -7.36 10.05
CA GLY A 237 -0.32 -6.41 8.95
C GLY A 237 -0.65 -7.06 7.62
N TRP A 238 -1.22 -6.28 6.71
CA TRP A 238 -1.60 -6.71 5.37
C TRP A 238 -0.60 -6.23 4.34
N TRP A 239 -0.39 -7.02 3.31
CA TRP A 239 0.59 -6.78 2.25
C TRP A 239 -0.14 -6.65 0.91
N PRO A 240 -0.90 -5.55 0.71
CA PRO A 240 -1.60 -5.36 -0.55
C PRO A 240 -0.60 -5.12 -1.67
N MET A 241 -1.04 -5.34 -2.91
CA MET A 241 -0.25 -4.98 -4.08
C MET A 241 -0.74 -3.64 -4.62
N ILE A 242 0.20 -2.72 -4.82
CA ILE A 242 -0.08 -1.44 -5.48
C ILE A 242 0.06 -1.65 -6.98
N VAL A 243 -0.92 -1.22 -7.76
CA VAL A 243 -0.86 -1.27 -9.22
C VAL A 243 -0.88 0.17 -9.74
N ALA A 244 0.27 0.65 -10.20
CA ALA A 244 0.44 1.99 -10.72
C ALA A 244 0.19 2.00 -12.23
N LEU A 245 -0.92 2.62 -12.64
CA LEU A 245 -1.36 2.70 -14.04
C LEU A 245 -1.17 4.08 -14.66
N ASP A 246 -0.52 5.01 -13.97
CA ASP A 246 -0.13 6.32 -14.51
C ASP A 246 1.28 6.27 -15.10
N PRO A 247 1.44 6.21 -16.44
CA PRO A 247 2.77 6.21 -17.05
C PRO A 247 3.46 7.58 -16.98
N SER A 248 2.75 8.66 -16.63
CA SER A 248 3.31 10.02 -16.59
C SER A 248 4.05 10.34 -15.29
N GLU A 249 3.59 9.79 -14.17
CA GLU A 249 4.09 10.07 -12.80
C GLU A 249 5.10 9.01 -12.30
N GLY A 250 5.68 8.23 -13.20
CA GLY A 250 6.80 7.34 -12.86
C GLY A 250 6.39 6.13 -12.02
N ALA A 251 5.58 5.24 -12.59
CA ALA A 251 5.53 3.88 -12.08
C ALA A 251 6.96 3.30 -12.06
N VAL A 252 7.36 2.70 -10.94
CA VAL A 252 8.66 2.02 -10.80
C VAL A 252 8.90 1.11 -12.02
N PRO A 253 10.07 1.12 -12.68
CA PRO A 253 11.30 1.84 -12.37
C PRO A 253 11.41 3.25 -12.98
N MET A 254 10.67 3.54 -14.05
CA MET A 254 10.87 4.77 -14.82
C MET A 254 9.56 5.22 -15.50
N PRO A 255 9.43 6.51 -15.85
CA PRO A 255 8.27 7.01 -16.57
C PRO A 255 8.02 6.27 -17.88
N GLY A 256 6.75 6.03 -18.22
CA GLY A 256 6.35 5.21 -19.36
C GLY A 256 6.17 3.72 -19.04
N CYS A 257 6.31 3.32 -17.78
CA CYS A 257 5.98 1.99 -17.29
C CYS A 257 4.58 1.94 -16.68
N LEU A 258 3.99 0.75 -16.67
CA LEU A 258 2.89 0.36 -15.77
C LEU A 258 3.45 -0.73 -14.84
N SER A 259 3.17 -0.66 -13.55
CA SER A 259 3.77 -1.59 -12.60
C SER A 259 2.82 -2.10 -11.53
N ALA A 260 3.12 -3.30 -11.04
CA ALA A 260 2.49 -3.93 -9.90
C ALA A 260 3.56 -4.19 -8.83
N ILE A 261 3.42 -3.51 -7.70
CA ILE A 261 4.38 -3.42 -6.61
C ILE A 261 3.84 -4.21 -5.42
N PRO A 262 4.36 -5.41 -5.14
CA PRO A 262 3.96 -6.20 -3.99
C PRO A 262 4.60 -5.63 -2.73
N LEU A 263 3.80 -5.16 -1.78
CA LEU A 263 4.33 -4.65 -0.52
C LEU A 263 4.77 -5.79 0.39
N ARG A 264 5.87 -5.59 1.13
CA ARG A 264 6.37 -6.52 2.15
C ARG A 264 7.04 -5.72 3.26
N PRO A 265 7.06 -6.20 4.51
CA PRO A 265 7.51 -5.44 5.66
C PRO A 265 9.03 -5.47 5.85
N THR A 266 9.77 -5.88 4.82
CA THR A 266 11.22 -6.08 4.85
C THR A 266 11.83 -5.26 3.72
N PRO A 267 12.74 -4.30 4.01
CA PRO A 267 13.35 -4.00 5.31
C PRO A 267 12.52 -3.10 6.23
N ILE A 268 11.52 -2.38 5.69
CA ILE A 268 10.67 -1.43 6.43
C ILE A 268 9.20 -1.79 6.16
N ASN A 269 8.32 -1.57 7.13
CA ASN A 269 6.87 -1.88 7.05
C ASN A 269 6.00 -0.67 6.66
N CYS A 270 6.57 0.29 5.95
CA CYS A 270 5.91 1.48 5.45
C CYS A 270 6.59 1.97 4.17
N LEU A 271 5.92 2.82 3.40
CA LEU A 271 6.40 3.54 2.22
C LEU A 271 6.73 4.97 2.65
N PRO A 272 7.98 5.25 3.05
CA PRO A 272 8.38 6.53 3.63
C PRO A 272 8.55 7.66 2.62
N SER A 273 8.75 7.33 1.33
CA SER A 273 9.13 8.33 0.32
C SER A 273 8.05 9.40 0.15
N PRO A 274 8.31 10.69 0.42
CA PRO A 274 7.40 11.80 0.16
C PRO A 274 7.51 12.32 -1.29
N SER A 275 8.48 11.82 -2.06
CA SER A 275 8.87 12.36 -3.36
C SER A 275 7.81 12.08 -4.43
N PRO A 276 7.38 13.09 -5.21
CA PRO A 276 6.53 12.89 -6.38
C PRO A 276 7.21 12.05 -7.47
N ALA A 277 8.54 12.11 -7.57
CA ALA A 277 9.31 11.35 -8.57
C ALA A 277 9.37 9.85 -8.28
N LEU A 278 9.27 9.50 -7.00
CA LEU A 278 9.43 8.13 -6.49
C LEU A 278 8.34 7.88 -5.44
N PRO A 279 7.06 7.90 -5.84
CA PRO A 279 5.95 7.93 -4.89
C PRO A 279 5.87 6.67 -4.03
N TYR A 280 6.30 5.54 -4.59
CA TYR A 280 6.33 4.23 -3.92
C TYR A 280 7.74 3.80 -3.49
N GLY A 281 8.70 4.73 -3.47
CA GLY A 281 10.10 4.47 -3.14
C GLY A 281 10.93 4.00 -4.34
N VAL A 282 12.22 3.76 -4.08
CA VAL A 282 13.16 3.15 -5.03
C VAL A 282 13.16 1.64 -4.83
N THR A 283 13.26 0.87 -5.92
CA THR A 283 13.40 -0.60 -5.87
C THR A 283 14.78 -1.04 -6.36
N PRO A 284 15.87 -0.65 -5.69
CA PRO A 284 17.19 -1.07 -6.12
C PRO A 284 17.33 -2.56 -5.88
N GLN A 285 17.49 -3.34 -6.95
CA GLN A 285 18.16 -4.63 -6.87
C GLN A 285 19.66 -4.38 -6.80
N THR A 286 20.13 -3.70 -5.75
CA THR A 286 21.56 -3.57 -5.50
C THR A 286 22.08 -4.89 -4.95
N THR A 287 23.20 -5.37 -5.49
CA THR A 287 23.89 -6.57 -5.03
C THR A 287 24.55 -6.41 -3.65
N GLY A 288 24.40 -5.24 -2.99
CA GLY A 288 24.93 -4.91 -1.68
C GLY A 288 23.85 -4.49 -0.68
N ALA A 289 24.23 -4.46 0.60
CA ALA A 289 23.36 -3.98 1.67
C ALA A 289 23.02 -2.50 1.45
N LEU A 290 21.73 -2.16 1.49
CA LEU A 290 21.30 -0.77 1.54
C LEU A 290 21.70 -0.20 2.90
N PRO A 291 22.45 0.92 2.96
CA PRO A 291 22.70 1.58 4.23
C PRO A 291 21.36 2.01 4.84
N PRO A 292 21.20 1.93 6.18
CA PRO A 292 19.94 2.23 6.88
C PRO A 292 19.45 3.68 6.72
N THR A 293 20.24 4.53 6.07
CA THR A 293 19.96 5.95 5.82
C THR A 293 19.08 6.22 4.60
N VAL A 294 18.89 5.25 3.69
CA VAL A 294 18.06 5.46 2.49
C VAL A 294 16.58 5.34 2.86
N SER A 295 16.03 6.41 3.44
CA SER A 295 14.63 6.51 3.87
C SER A 295 13.61 6.52 2.71
N THR A 296 14.00 6.08 1.52
CA THR A 296 13.16 5.99 0.32
C THR A 296 13.28 4.63 -0.38
N ALA A 297 14.12 3.71 0.12
CA ALA A 297 14.36 2.44 -0.55
C ALA A 297 13.48 1.31 -0.01
N GLU A 298 12.68 0.74 -0.90
CA GLU A 298 11.88 -0.44 -0.67
C GLU A 298 12.52 -1.64 -1.38
N SER A 299 12.80 -2.71 -0.63
CA SER A 299 13.32 -3.96 -1.22
C SER A 299 12.16 -4.83 -1.74
N VAL A 300 11.47 -4.29 -2.75
CA VAL A 300 10.38 -5.00 -3.43
C VAL A 300 10.80 -5.38 -4.85
N MET A 301 10.23 -6.47 -5.36
CA MET A 301 10.40 -6.91 -6.74
C MET A 301 9.14 -6.56 -7.51
N PRO A 302 9.06 -5.36 -8.12
CA PRO A 302 7.90 -4.95 -8.88
C PRO A 302 7.83 -5.76 -10.17
N LEU A 303 6.60 -6.03 -10.61
CA LEU A 303 6.31 -6.47 -11.96
C LEU A 303 6.08 -5.23 -12.82
N VAL A 304 6.74 -5.14 -13.97
CA VAL A 304 6.80 -3.91 -14.75
C VAL A 304 6.59 -4.23 -16.22
N HIS A 305 5.73 -3.47 -16.88
CA HIS A 305 5.62 -3.46 -18.33
C HIS A 305 5.89 -2.08 -18.91
N TRP A 306 6.66 -2.06 -19.99
CA TRP A 306 6.96 -0.84 -20.74
C TRP A 306 5.80 -0.49 -21.68
N LEU A 307 5.10 0.60 -21.37
CA LEU A 307 4.13 1.19 -22.28
C LEU A 307 4.83 2.02 -23.37
N GLY A 308 5.89 2.73 -22.97
CA GLY A 308 6.70 3.59 -23.84
C GLY A 308 6.04 4.90 -24.25
N LYS A 309 4.87 5.21 -23.68
CA LYS A 309 4.09 6.42 -23.92
C LYS A 309 3.78 7.11 -22.59
N GLN A 310 3.62 8.43 -22.63
CA GLN A 310 3.29 9.22 -21.44
C GLN A 310 1.78 9.26 -21.16
N ASN A 311 0.96 9.01 -22.19
CA ASN A 311 -0.48 8.91 -22.06
C ASN A 311 -0.97 7.58 -22.62
N VAL A 312 -1.88 6.96 -21.88
CA VAL A 312 -2.56 5.71 -22.26
C VAL A 312 -3.44 5.92 -23.52
N SER A 313 -3.95 7.14 -23.70
CA SER A 313 -4.84 7.50 -24.82
C SER A 313 -4.14 7.61 -26.17
N GLU A 314 -2.80 7.72 -26.22
CA GLU A 314 -2.06 7.77 -27.49
C GLU A 314 -2.19 6.48 -28.30
N ASN A 315 -2.23 5.33 -27.62
CA ASN A 315 -2.44 4.03 -28.24
C ASN A 315 -3.25 3.14 -27.30
N GLU A 316 -4.56 3.26 -27.35
CA GLU A 316 -5.47 2.50 -26.48
C GLU A 316 -5.33 0.99 -26.68
N ARG A 317 -5.16 0.52 -27.91
CA ARG A 317 -5.05 -0.93 -28.20
C ARG A 317 -3.81 -1.54 -27.56
N HIS A 318 -2.67 -0.85 -27.69
CA HIS A 318 -1.43 -1.26 -27.02
C HIS A 318 -1.59 -1.19 -25.50
N SER A 319 -2.13 -0.09 -24.98
CA SER A 319 -2.31 0.10 -23.55
C SER A 319 -3.20 -0.98 -22.92
N ARG A 320 -4.32 -1.32 -23.57
CA ARG A 320 -5.20 -2.42 -23.13
C ARG A 320 -4.46 -3.76 -23.12
N ARG A 321 -3.68 -4.06 -24.16
CA ARG A 321 -2.89 -5.31 -24.22
C ARG A 321 -1.83 -5.37 -23.11
N VAL A 322 -1.18 -4.24 -22.78
CA VAL A 322 -0.24 -4.18 -21.65
C VAL A 322 -0.96 -4.45 -20.33
N ILE A 323 -2.17 -3.90 -20.15
CA ILE A 323 -3.01 -4.18 -18.97
C ILE A 323 -3.39 -5.65 -18.89
N ASP A 324 -3.67 -6.33 -20.01
CA ASP A 324 -4.01 -7.76 -20.03
C ASP A 324 -2.88 -8.60 -19.43
N HIS A 325 -1.65 -8.36 -19.88
CA HIS A 325 -0.47 -9.05 -19.38
C HIS A 325 -0.22 -8.71 -17.90
N LEU A 326 -0.34 -7.44 -17.53
CA LEU A 326 -0.15 -7.01 -16.15
C LEU A 326 -1.16 -7.70 -15.21
N ALA A 327 -2.44 -7.61 -15.53
CA ALA A 327 -3.52 -8.18 -14.73
C ALA A 327 -3.38 -9.71 -14.62
N TYR A 328 -3.08 -10.39 -15.72
CA TYR A 328 -2.89 -11.84 -15.73
C TYR A 328 -1.72 -12.29 -14.84
N GLN A 329 -0.60 -11.57 -14.88
CA GLN A 329 0.56 -11.87 -14.03
C GLN A 329 0.31 -11.52 -12.55
N VAL A 330 -0.48 -10.48 -12.27
CA VAL A 330 -0.96 -10.19 -10.91
C VAL A 330 -1.80 -11.35 -10.38
N GLU A 331 -2.73 -11.91 -11.17
CA GLU A 331 -3.52 -13.06 -10.73
C GLU A 331 -2.65 -14.30 -10.45
N LYS A 332 -1.66 -14.58 -11.30
CA LYS A 332 -0.70 -15.67 -11.06
C LYS A 332 0.01 -15.52 -9.72
N ARG A 333 0.39 -14.30 -9.35
CA ARG A 333 0.99 -14.02 -8.05
C ARG A 333 0.00 -14.23 -6.90
N MET A 334 -1.24 -13.77 -7.05
CA MET A 334 -2.30 -13.93 -6.03
C MET A 334 -2.75 -15.38 -5.82
N VAL A 335 -2.47 -16.28 -6.76
CA VAL A 335 -2.68 -17.73 -6.57
C VAL A 335 -1.63 -18.32 -5.63
N LYS A 336 -0.37 -17.88 -5.72
CA LYS A 336 0.73 -18.44 -4.92
C LYS A 336 0.98 -17.70 -3.60
N ASP A 337 0.65 -16.42 -3.53
CA ASP A 337 0.82 -15.58 -2.34
C ASP A 337 -0.52 -15.33 -1.67
N ALA A 338 -0.84 -16.18 -0.68
CA ALA A 338 -2.13 -16.14 -0.01
C ALA A 338 -2.29 -14.87 0.87
N ARG A 339 -1.19 -14.33 1.40
CA ARG A 339 -1.21 -13.09 2.18
C ARG A 339 -1.48 -11.89 1.28
N ALA A 340 -0.83 -11.80 0.12
CA ALA A 340 -1.16 -10.78 -0.88
C ALA A 340 -2.61 -10.91 -1.36
N ARG A 341 -3.09 -12.15 -1.59
CA ARG A 341 -4.47 -12.43 -2.01
C ARG A 341 -5.50 -11.84 -1.07
N MET A 342 -5.40 -12.12 0.23
CA MET A 342 -6.35 -11.60 1.22
C MET A 342 -6.11 -10.13 1.58
N SER A 343 -4.93 -9.59 1.30
CA SER A 343 -4.62 -8.17 1.51
C SER A 343 -5.22 -7.27 0.42
N GLY A 344 -5.33 -7.78 -0.81
CA GLY A 344 -6.02 -7.15 -1.92
C GLY A 344 -5.15 -6.27 -2.82
N LEU A 345 -5.80 -5.44 -3.64
CA LEU A 345 -5.18 -4.57 -4.65
C LEU A 345 -5.51 -3.10 -4.37
N LEU A 346 -4.53 -2.22 -4.60
CA LEU A 346 -4.69 -0.77 -4.62
C LEU A 346 -4.24 -0.22 -5.97
N LEU A 347 -5.18 0.13 -6.85
CA LEU A 347 -4.90 0.68 -8.18
C LEU A 347 -4.84 2.21 -8.12
N ASP A 348 -3.70 2.77 -8.56
CA ASP A 348 -3.51 4.20 -8.78
C ASP A 348 -3.70 4.53 -10.27
N MET A 349 -4.79 5.22 -10.60
CA MET A 349 -5.15 5.55 -11.99
C MET A 349 -4.57 6.89 -12.44
N PRO A 350 -4.33 7.07 -13.75
CA PRO A 350 -3.96 8.36 -14.29
C PRO A 350 -5.08 9.39 -14.08
N GLY A 351 -4.70 10.67 -14.08
CA GLY A 351 -5.65 11.77 -13.94
C GLY A 351 -6.69 11.81 -15.05
N VAL A 352 -7.97 11.80 -14.68
CA VAL A 352 -9.11 11.80 -15.61
C VAL A 352 -9.56 13.23 -15.89
N THR A 353 -9.81 13.55 -17.16
CA THR A 353 -10.44 14.80 -17.60
C THR A 353 -11.83 14.51 -18.18
N THR A 354 -12.84 15.31 -17.83
CA THR A 354 -14.22 15.09 -18.30
C THR A 354 -14.47 15.50 -19.75
N SER A 355 -13.46 16.05 -20.44
CA SER A 355 -13.55 16.48 -21.83
C SER A 355 -13.37 15.35 -22.84
N ASP A 356 -13.06 14.13 -22.38
CA ASP A 356 -12.76 13.02 -23.27
C ASP A 356 -14.05 12.43 -23.87
N SER A 357 -14.34 12.85 -25.11
CA SER A 357 -15.66 12.77 -25.74
C SER A 357 -15.92 11.47 -26.52
N ARG A 358 -14.93 10.58 -26.67
CA ARG A 358 -15.02 9.45 -27.61
C ARG A 358 -15.45 8.11 -27.01
N SER A 359 -15.26 7.89 -25.72
CA SER A 359 -15.82 6.74 -25.02
C SER A 359 -15.85 7.02 -23.53
N ARG A 360 -17.04 7.25 -22.97
CA ARG A 360 -17.23 7.68 -21.57
C ARG A 360 -16.56 6.70 -20.61
N TYR A 361 -15.34 7.02 -20.19
CA TYR A 361 -14.52 6.25 -19.24
C TYR A 361 -14.25 4.79 -19.64
N SER A 362 -14.09 4.49 -20.93
CA SER A 362 -13.82 3.12 -21.41
C SER A 362 -12.60 2.48 -20.76
N TYR A 363 -11.51 3.24 -20.62
CA TYR A 363 -10.29 2.74 -20.00
C TYR A 363 -10.49 2.39 -18.52
N ILE A 364 -11.29 3.18 -17.79
CA ILE A 364 -11.64 2.90 -16.40
C ILE A 364 -12.46 1.61 -16.31
N GLN A 365 -13.49 1.47 -17.16
CA GLN A 365 -14.28 0.24 -17.24
C GLN A 365 -13.45 -0.99 -17.63
N TYR A 366 -12.46 -0.80 -18.50
CA TYR A 366 -11.51 -1.84 -18.89
C TYR A 366 -10.68 -2.31 -17.69
N CYS A 367 -10.08 -1.37 -16.95
CA CYS A 367 -9.27 -1.69 -15.77
C CYS A 367 -10.11 -2.37 -14.67
N ILE A 368 -11.36 -1.92 -14.47
CA ILE A 368 -12.30 -2.56 -13.53
C ILE A 368 -12.51 -4.04 -13.88
N ARG A 369 -12.73 -4.35 -15.16
CA ARG A 369 -12.90 -5.73 -15.63
C ARG A 369 -11.60 -6.54 -15.51
N ALA A 370 -10.48 -5.99 -15.98
CA ALA A 370 -9.20 -6.68 -16.01
C ALA A 370 -8.70 -7.06 -14.60
N PHE A 371 -8.80 -6.14 -13.64
CA PHE A 371 -8.35 -6.33 -12.26
C PHE A 371 -9.46 -6.77 -11.29
N LYS A 372 -10.70 -6.96 -11.77
CA LYS A 372 -11.86 -7.38 -10.97
C LYS A 372 -12.06 -6.48 -9.73
N ILE A 373 -12.12 -5.18 -10.00
CA ILE A 373 -12.26 -4.15 -8.96
C ILE A 373 -13.63 -4.23 -8.32
N ASP A 374 -13.67 -4.21 -6.98
CA ASP A 374 -14.90 -4.19 -6.18
C ASP A 374 -15.27 -2.77 -5.74
N THR A 375 -14.27 -1.91 -5.52
CA THR A 375 -14.46 -0.59 -4.91
C THR A 375 -13.76 0.48 -5.74
N VAL A 376 -14.51 1.49 -6.18
CA VAL A 376 -13.99 2.65 -6.90
C VAL A 376 -14.08 3.88 -6.02
N ILE A 377 -12.93 4.47 -5.70
CA ILE A 377 -12.84 5.68 -4.91
C ILE A 377 -12.65 6.86 -5.84
N VAL A 378 -13.59 7.82 -5.79
CA VAL A 378 -13.53 9.06 -6.56
C VAL A 378 -13.07 10.20 -5.65
N VAL A 379 -11.88 10.72 -5.94
CA VAL A 379 -11.25 11.79 -5.15
C VAL A 379 -11.56 13.15 -5.77
N GLY A 380 -12.26 14.00 -5.02
CA GLY A 380 -12.41 15.43 -5.32
C GLY A 380 -13.18 15.80 -6.59
N HIS A 381 -13.78 14.84 -7.30
CA HIS A 381 -14.38 15.07 -8.62
C HIS A 381 -15.87 14.68 -8.65
N GLU A 382 -16.75 15.64 -8.41
CA GLU A 382 -18.19 15.38 -8.23
C GLU A 382 -18.88 14.87 -9.51
N LYS A 383 -18.59 15.50 -10.65
CA LYS A 383 -19.16 15.09 -11.94
C LYS A 383 -18.77 13.64 -12.29
N LEU A 384 -17.50 13.28 -12.13
CA LEU A 384 -17.02 11.91 -12.30
C LEU A 384 -17.72 10.94 -11.35
N ASN A 385 -17.92 11.32 -10.08
CA ASN A 385 -18.63 10.49 -9.11
C ASN A 385 -20.08 10.20 -9.54
N LEU A 386 -20.82 11.22 -9.96
CA LEU A 386 -22.20 11.07 -10.43
C LEU A 386 -22.28 10.19 -11.69
N GLU A 387 -21.35 10.37 -12.63
CA GLU A 387 -21.32 9.61 -13.87
C GLU A 387 -20.94 8.14 -13.62
N LEU A 388 -19.91 7.87 -12.81
CA LEU A 388 -19.51 6.50 -12.47
C LEU A 388 -20.58 5.79 -11.62
N THR A 389 -21.19 6.49 -10.66
CA THR A 389 -22.32 5.93 -9.89
C THR A 389 -23.44 5.51 -10.83
N LYS A 390 -23.85 6.37 -11.76
CA LYS A 390 -24.88 6.04 -12.76
C LYS A 390 -24.50 4.86 -13.66
N LEU A 391 -23.24 4.77 -14.06
CA LEU A 391 -22.74 3.68 -14.92
C LEU A 391 -22.74 2.32 -14.20
N PHE A 392 -22.40 2.27 -12.91
CA PHE A 392 -22.28 1.01 -12.17
C PHE A 392 -23.54 0.62 -11.37
N SER A 393 -24.45 1.55 -11.09
CA SER A 393 -25.74 1.23 -10.44
C SER A 393 -26.65 0.30 -11.27
N GLY A 394 -26.48 0.26 -12.60
CA GLY A 394 -27.33 -0.55 -13.50
C GLY A 394 -26.86 -1.98 -13.76
N ASN A 395 -25.58 -2.30 -13.48
CA ASN A 395 -24.97 -3.59 -13.78
C ASN A 395 -25.08 -4.54 -12.57
N ALA A 396 -26.30 -4.97 -12.25
CA ALA A 396 -26.59 -5.83 -11.10
C ALA A 396 -26.19 -7.31 -11.29
N SER A 397 -25.81 -7.73 -12.51
CA SER A 397 -25.47 -9.12 -12.77
C SER A 397 -23.96 -9.32 -12.85
N GLN A 398 -23.39 -9.83 -11.76
CA GLN A 398 -22.19 -10.68 -11.64
C GLN A 398 -21.06 -10.16 -10.74
N ASN A 399 -20.87 -8.85 -10.54
CA ASN A 399 -20.04 -8.30 -9.45
C ASN A 399 -20.39 -6.83 -9.21
N PRO A 400 -21.09 -6.47 -8.11
CA PRO A 400 -21.47 -5.09 -7.85
C PRO A 400 -20.23 -4.26 -7.49
N VAL A 401 -19.95 -3.24 -8.29
CA VAL A 401 -18.87 -2.29 -8.04
C VAL A 401 -19.39 -1.17 -7.15
N GLN A 402 -18.81 -1.00 -5.96
CA GLN A 402 -19.15 0.09 -5.04
C GLN A 402 -18.40 1.36 -5.41
N VAL A 403 -19.13 2.47 -5.62
CA VAL A 403 -18.52 3.79 -5.85
C VAL A 403 -18.55 4.61 -4.56
N VAL A 404 -17.39 5.09 -4.12
CA VAL A 404 -17.21 5.86 -2.88
C VAL A 404 -16.59 7.22 -3.21
N LYS A 405 -17.18 8.30 -2.67
CA LYS A 405 -16.65 9.66 -2.83
C LYS A 405 -15.75 10.03 -1.64
N VAL A 406 -14.58 10.59 -1.93
CA VAL A 406 -13.66 11.18 -0.95
C VAL A 406 -13.40 12.64 -1.33
N PRO A 407 -13.46 13.61 -0.39
CA PRO A 407 -13.13 15.00 -0.70
C PRO A 407 -11.64 15.16 -1.02
N LYS A 408 -11.32 16.18 -1.81
CA LYS A 408 -9.92 16.57 -2.04
C LYS A 408 -9.38 17.22 -0.76
N SER A 409 -8.16 16.87 -0.35
CA SER A 409 -7.47 17.62 0.71
C SER A 409 -7.10 19.03 0.23
N GLY A 410 -7.32 20.04 1.07
CA GLY A 410 -6.93 21.42 0.80
C GLY A 410 -5.41 21.59 0.62
N GLY A 411 -4.60 20.64 1.09
CA GLY A 411 -3.14 20.66 0.93
C GLY A 411 -2.66 20.18 -0.44
N VAL A 412 -3.55 19.68 -1.29
CA VAL A 412 -3.17 19.17 -2.61
C VAL A 412 -3.06 20.33 -3.61
N GLY A 413 -1.83 20.80 -3.76
CA GLY A 413 -1.45 21.80 -4.77
C GLY A 413 -1.39 21.23 -6.20
N GLU A 414 -1.40 22.13 -7.18
CA GLU A 414 -1.14 21.77 -8.57
C GLU A 414 0.37 21.60 -8.79
N LEU A 415 0.75 20.54 -9.52
CA LEU A 415 2.10 20.39 -10.05
C LEU A 415 2.16 20.98 -11.46
N THR A 416 3.15 21.84 -11.70
CA THR A 416 3.47 22.39 -13.02
C THR A 416 4.02 21.29 -13.93
N ASP A 417 3.84 21.43 -15.25
CA ASP A 417 4.37 20.48 -16.23
C ASP A 417 5.91 20.41 -16.19
N THR A 418 6.56 21.52 -15.82
CA THR A 418 8.01 21.58 -15.57
C THR A 418 8.41 20.73 -14.38
N GLY A 419 7.68 20.80 -13.25
CA GLY A 419 7.96 19.97 -12.08
C GLY A 419 7.74 18.48 -12.36
N ARG A 420 6.71 18.14 -13.14
CA ARG A 420 6.53 16.76 -13.65
C ARG A 420 7.67 16.32 -14.56
N GLY A 421 8.22 17.23 -15.38
CA GLY A 421 9.44 17.00 -16.15
C GLY A 421 10.66 16.71 -15.28
N ALA A 422 10.88 17.52 -14.25
CA ALA A 422 11.97 17.35 -13.29
C ALA A 422 11.86 16.02 -12.54
N GLY A 423 10.67 15.68 -12.03
CA GLY A 423 10.42 14.41 -11.33
C GLY A 423 10.71 13.19 -12.22
N ARG A 424 10.32 13.22 -13.48
CA ARG A 424 10.63 12.15 -14.45
C ARG A 424 12.14 11.98 -14.68
N ASN A 425 12.86 13.09 -14.80
CA ASN A 425 14.32 13.06 -14.95
C ASN A 425 14.99 12.51 -13.69
N LEU A 426 14.49 12.86 -12.51
CA LEU A 426 15.00 12.34 -11.25
C LEU A 426 14.74 10.85 -11.11
N SER A 427 13.54 10.37 -11.45
CA SER A 427 13.20 8.94 -11.47
C SER A 427 14.17 8.17 -12.38
N THR A 428 14.41 8.67 -13.59
CA THR A 428 15.36 8.07 -14.55
C THR A 428 16.81 8.07 -14.07
N LYS A 429 17.22 9.04 -13.24
CA LYS A 429 18.58 9.09 -12.68
C LYS A 429 18.76 8.17 -11.48
N THR A 430 17.67 7.87 -10.77
CA THR A 430 17.71 7.15 -9.50
C THR A 430 17.55 5.64 -9.71
N THR A 431 16.88 5.25 -10.79
CA THR A 431 16.76 3.86 -11.22
C THR A 431 17.83 3.50 -12.23
#